data_AF-A0A7S1NY20-F1
#
_entry.id   AF-A0A7S1NY20-F1
#
_cell.length_a   1.000
_cell.length_b   1.000
_cell.length_c   1.000
_cell.angle_alpha   90.00
_cell.angle_beta   90.00
_cell.angle_gamma   90.00
#
_symmetry.space_group_name_H-M   'P 1'
#
loop_
_entity.id
_entity.type
_entity.pdbx_description
1 polymer ?
#
loop_
_entity_poly.entity_id
_entity_poly.type
_entity_poly.pdbx_seq_one_letter_code
_entity_poly.pdbx_strand_id
1 'polypeptide(L)'
;MRAFRDRATPLPCPFSLPVQQRSAEHQPLTDLPIHSSAMGEFTIAVLSGDGIGPEVMRQAIRILRTIERLYGHTFALKEALVGGAAYDAHQCHLPQETIDVCEA
;
A
#
# COMPACT_ATOMS: atom_id res chain seq x y z
N MET A 1 18.26 14.89 -50.62
CA MET A 1 17.08 14.11 -51.05
C MET A 1 16.55 13.38 -49.82
N ARG A 2 15.36 13.74 -49.33
CA ARG A 2 14.77 13.25 -48.08
C ARG A 2 14.12 11.87 -48.29
N ALA A 3 14.39 10.91 -47.42
CA ALA A 3 13.55 9.72 -47.19
C ALA A 3 13.08 9.82 -45.73
N PHE A 4 11.83 10.16 -45.38
CA PHE A 4 10.58 9.41 -45.55
C PHE A 4 10.72 7.97 -45.03
N ARG A 5 10.76 7.79 -43.70
CA ARG A 5 9.61 7.58 -42.79
C ARG A 5 9.19 6.10 -42.75
N ASP A 6 10.06 5.29 -42.14
CA ASP A 6 9.70 4.01 -41.54
C ASP A 6 9.26 4.24 -40.09
N ARG A 7 7.95 4.30 -39.85
CA ARG A 7 7.38 4.14 -38.49
C ARG A 7 6.82 2.72 -38.38
N ALA A 8 7.71 1.79 -38.09
CA ALA A 8 7.37 0.48 -37.56
C ALA A 8 8.57 -0.03 -36.77
N THR A 9 8.84 0.56 -35.61
CA THR A 9 9.68 -0.08 -34.59
C THR A 9 8.75 -0.57 -33.48
N PRO A 10 8.66 -1.89 -33.27
CA PRO A 10 8.07 -2.45 -32.06
C PRO A 10 8.96 -2.04 -30.90
N LEU A 11 8.40 -1.41 -29.88
CA LEU A 11 9.13 -1.07 -28.66
C LEU A 11 9.59 -2.37 -28.00
N PRO A 12 10.90 -2.63 -27.91
CA PRO A 12 11.41 -3.79 -27.21
C PRO A 12 11.29 -3.57 -25.70
N CYS A 13 10.72 -4.58 -25.02
CA CYS A 13 10.72 -4.72 -23.57
C CYS A 13 12.13 -4.47 -23.03
N PRO A 14 12.34 -3.57 -22.05
CA PRO A 14 13.66 -3.30 -21.52
C PRO A 14 14.01 -4.34 -20.44
N PHE A 15 13.94 -5.63 -20.79
CA PHE A 15 14.25 -6.73 -19.87
C PHE A 15 15.50 -7.48 -20.31
N SER A 16 16.60 -6.75 -20.40
CA SER A 16 17.95 -7.34 -20.45
C SER A 16 19.00 -6.25 -20.26
N LEU A 17 19.44 -6.05 -19.01
CA LEU A 17 20.78 -5.54 -18.75
C LEU A 17 21.50 -6.43 -17.72
N PRO A 18 22.81 -6.63 -17.90
CA PRO A 18 23.55 -7.77 -17.37
C PRO A 18 23.90 -7.63 -15.89
N VAL A 19 24.00 -8.80 -15.24
CA VAL A 19 24.55 -9.00 -13.90
C VAL A 19 26.07 -8.70 -13.94
N GLN A 20 26.44 -7.41 -13.82
CA GLN A 20 27.82 -7.00 -13.60
C GLN A 20 27.96 -6.33 -12.23
N GLN A 21 28.82 -6.93 -11.42
CA GLN A 21 29.10 -6.60 -10.03
C GLN A 21 29.52 -5.13 -9.84
N ARG A 22 28.72 -4.35 -9.09
CA ARG A 22 29.22 -3.21 -8.33
C ARG A 22 29.38 -3.64 -6.87
N SER A 23 30.61 -3.91 -6.47
CA SER A 23 30.99 -3.82 -5.07
C SER A 23 30.89 -2.36 -4.62
N ALA A 24 30.33 -2.18 -3.42
CA ALA A 24 30.38 -0.97 -2.61
C ALA A 24 29.68 0.28 -3.17
N GLU A 25 28.36 0.33 -3.03
CA GLU A 25 27.74 1.35 -2.18
C GLU A 25 26.43 0.78 -1.63
N HIS A 26 26.50 0.38 -0.37
CA HIS A 26 25.37 0.24 0.50
C HIS A 26 24.81 1.66 0.67
N GLN A 27 23.91 2.09 -0.20
CA GLN A 27 22.96 3.13 0.16
C GLN A 27 21.82 2.40 0.86
N PRO A 28 21.84 2.30 2.20
CA PRO A 28 20.62 1.89 2.88
C PRO A 28 19.53 2.87 2.44
N LEU A 29 18.34 2.35 2.16
CA LEU A 29 17.12 3.13 1.91
C LEU A 29 16.65 3.85 3.20
N THR A 30 17.59 4.36 4.01
CA THR A 30 17.37 5.10 5.26
C THR A 30 17.46 6.61 5.09
N ASP A 31 17.82 7.10 3.90
CA ASP A 31 18.11 8.53 3.69
C ASP A 31 16.96 9.28 3.01
N LEU A 32 15.72 8.81 3.17
CA LEU A 32 14.60 9.75 3.21
C LEU A 32 14.63 10.42 4.58
N PRO A 33 14.48 11.75 4.66
CA PRO A 33 14.50 12.45 5.94
C PRO A 33 13.38 11.89 6.81
N ILE A 34 13.73 11.02 7.75
CA ILE A 34 12.88 10.64 8.88
C ILE A 34 12.88 11.88 9.79
N HIS A 35 12.26 12.96 9.31
CA HIS A 35 12.03 14.13 10.13
C HIS A 35 11.07 13.72 11.24
N SER A 36 11.64 13.68 12.45
CA SER A 36 10.98 13.49 13.73
C SER A 36 10.70 12.03 14.09
N SER A 37 11.62 11.49 14.89
CA SER A 37 11.41 10.38 15.82
C SER A 37 10.26 10.72 16.79
N ALA A 38 9.02 10.63 16.30
CA ALA A 38 7.84 10.59 17.14
C ALA A 38 7.35 9.14 17.12
N MET A 39 7.58 8.43 18.21
CA MET A 39 6.87 7.19 18.52
C MET A 39 5.39 7.57 18.69
N GLY A 40 4.66 7.57 17.57
CA GLY A 40 3.25 7.93 17.51
C GLY A 40 2.35 6.70 17.70
N GLU A 41 1.25 6.92 18.40
CA GLU A 41 0.08 6.07 18.33
C GLU A 41 -0.83 6.58 17.21
N PHE A 42 -1.16 5.71 16.26
CA PHE A 42 -1.99 6.04 15.12
C PHE A 42 -3.20 5.12 15.09
N THR A 43 -4.39 5.71 15.00
CA THR A 43 -5.63 4.96 14.79
C THR A 43 -5.89 4.84 13.29
N ILE A 44 -6.15 3.64 12.82
CA ILE A 44 -6.40 3.35 11.40
C ILE A 44 -7.72 2.60 11.28
N ALA A 45 -8.66 3.18 10.54
CA ALA A 45 -9.87 2.47 10.13
C ALA A 45 -9.53 1.51 8.98
N VAL A 46 -9.82 0.22 9.17
CA VAL A 46 -9.58 -0.85 8.21
C VAL A 46 -10.90 -1.23 7.55
N LEU A 47 -11.04 -0.84 6.29
CA LEU A 47 -12.20 -1.15 5.47
C LEU A 47 -11.80 -2.19 4.42
N SER A 48 -12.07 -3.46 4.69
CA SER A 48 -11.66 -4.55 3.81
C SER A 48 -12.45 -4.62 2.50
N GLY A 49 -13.64 -4.00 2.43
CA GLY A 49 -14.51 -4.04 1.26
C GLY A 49 -14.86 -5.47 0.82
N ASP A 50 -15.11 -5.65 -0.47
CA ASP A 50 -15.63 -6.90 -1.05
C ASP A 50 -14.65 -7.60 -2.00
N GLY A 51 -14.98 -8.85 -2.36
CA GLY A 51 -14.23 -9.65 -3.31
C GLY A 51 -12.88 -10.07 -2.74
N ILE A 52 -11.78 -9.62 -3.37
CA ILE A 52 -10.41 -9.92 -2.93
C ILE A 52 -9.92 -9.00 -1.79
N GLY A 53 -10.70 -7.96 -1.46
CA GLY A 53 -10.31 -6.95 -0.49
C GLY A 53 -9.87 -7.51 0.87
N PRO A 54 -10.63 -8.44 1.49
CA PRO A 54 -10.23 -9.08 2.74
C PRO A 54 -8.92 -9.88 2.67
N GLU A 55 -8.59 -10.49 1.52
CA GLU A 55 -7.34 -11.24 1.36
C GLU A 55 -6.13 -10.31 1.34
N VAL A 56 -6.20 -9.24 0.54
CA VAL A 56 -5.12 -8.26 0.44
C VAL A 56 -4.96 -7.49 1.75
N MET A 57 -6.07 -7.16 2.41
CA MET A 57 -6.05 -6.40 3.66
C MET A 57 -5.36 -7.17 4.80
N ARG A 58 -5.56 -8.49 4.89
CA ARG A 58 -4.82 -9.33 5.85
C ARG A 58 -3.30 -9.21 5.66
N GLN A 59 -2.83 -9.17 4.41
CA GLN A 59 -1.39 -9.02 4.13
C GLN A 59 -0.90 -7.62 4.49
N ALA A 60 -1.69 -6.58 4.21
CA ALA A 60 -1.36 -5.20 4.59
C ALA A 60 -1.20 -5.06 6.12
N ILE A 61 -2.11 -5.64 6.90
CA ILE A 61 -2.04 -5.64 8.37
C ILE A 61 -0.75 -6.31 8.85
N ARG A 62 -0.32 -7.42 8.24
CA ARG A 62 0.95 -8.09 8.60
C ARG A 62 2.17 -7.19 8.39
N ILE A 63 2.15 -6.38 7.33
CA ILE A 63 3.21 -5.41 7.05
C ILE A 63 3.18 -4.30 8.10
N LEU A 64 2.00 -3.76 8.44
CA LEU A 64 1.86 -2.75 9.49
C LEU A 64 2.41 -3.25 10.83
N ARG A 65 2.05 -4.47 11.26
CA ARG A 65 2.61 -5.10 12.47
C ARG A 65 4.13 -5.27 12.43
N THR A 66 4.69 -5.48 11.24
CA THR A 66 6.15 -5.56 11.07
C THR A 66 6.79 -4.18 11.25
N ILE A 67 6.15 -3.12 10.73
CA ILE A 67 6.58 -1.73 10.89
C ILE A 67 6.52 -1.31 12.37
N GLU A 68 5.47 -1.69 13.11
CA GLU A 68 5.38 -1.45 14.57
C GLU A 68 6.61 -1.98 15.29
N ARG A 69 7.00 -3.22 14.98
CA ARG A 69 8.15 -3.87 15.63
C ARG A 69 9.49 -3.25 15.23
N LEU A 70 9.64 -2.78 14.00
CA LEU A 70 10.90 -2.24 13.49
C LEU A 70 11.15 -0.79 13.92
N TYR A 71 10.08 0.02 13.97
CA TYR A 71 10.19 1.47 14.19
C TYR A 71 9.57 1.93 15.52
N GLY A 72 8.93 1.04 16.27
CA GLY A 72 8.34 1.35 17.57
C GLY A 72 7.05 2.19 17.49
N HIS A 73 6.38 2.20 16.35
CA HIS A 73 5.04 2.79 16.19
C HIS A 73 3.96 1.87 16.78
N THR A 74 2.85 2.45 17.22
CA THR A 74 1.66 1.68 17.65
C THR A 74 0.51 1.98 16.70
N PHE A 75 -0.06 0.97 16.04
CA PHE A 75 -1.26 1.08 15.22
C PHE A 75 -2.46 0.44 15.92
N ALA A 76 -3.44 1.28 16.24
CA ALA A 76 -4.76 0.88 16.68
C ALA A 76 -5.65 0.67 15.45
N LEU A 77 -5.81 -0.58 15.03
CA LEU A 77 -6.61 -0.93 13.86
C LEU A 77 -8.07 -1.14 14.27
N LYS A 78 -8.98 -0.36 13.68
CA LYS A 78 -10.44 -0.49 13.86
C LYS A 78 -11.06 -1.01 12.58
N GLU A 79 -11.57 -2.23 12.59
CA GLU A 79 -12.22 -2.81 11.41
C GLU A 79 -13.66 -2.32 11.30
N ALA A 80 -14.10 -1.98 10.09
CA ALA A 80 -15.49 -1.63 9.81
C ALA A 80 -15.93 -2.13 8.42
N LEU A 81 -17.24 -2.39 8.28
CA LEU A 81 -17.83 -2.97 7.08
C LEU A 81 -18.19 -1.89 6.05
N VAL A 82 -17.94 -2.16 4.78
CA VAL A 82 -18.34 -1.26 3.68
C VAL A 82 -18.72 -2.07 2.44
N GLY A 83 -19.61 -1.52 1.61
CA GLY A 83 -19.94 -2.10 0.30
C GLY A 83 -21.01 -3.20 0.38
N GLY A 84 -20.79 -4.27 -0.36
CA GLY A 84 -21.63 -5.47 -0.41
C GLY A 84 -21.69 -6.20 0.92
N ALA A 85 -20.56 -6.37 1.61
CA ALA A 85 -20.49 -6.98 2.93
C ALA A 85 -21.31 -6.19 3.97
N ALA A 86 -21.30 -4.87 3.87
CA ALA A 86 -22.14 -4.03 4.71
C ALA A 86 -23.63 -4.11 4.33
N TYR A 87 -23.94 -4.20 3.03
CA TYR A 87 -25.30 -4.36 2.56
C TYR A 87 -25.91 -5.70 3.01
N ASP A 88 -25.15 -6.79 2.92
CA ASP A 88 -25.60 -8.11 3.35
C ASP A 88 -25.93 -8.13 4.86
N ALA A 89 -25.14 -7.42 5.69
CA ALA A 89 -25.32 -7.36 7.14
C ALA A 89 -26.35 -6.32 7.62
N HIS A 90 -26.32 -5.11 7.07
CA HIS A 90 -27.06 -3.95 7.56
C HIS A 90 -28.11 -3.43 6.57
N GLN A 91 -28.26 -4.06 5.40
CA GLN A 91 -29.11 -3.59 4.29
C GLN A 91 -28.78 -2.15 3.85
N CYS A 92 -27.53 -1.74 4.08
CA CYS A 92 -27.02 -0.42 3.75
C CYS A 92 -25.55 -0.54 3.30
N HIS A 93 -25.18 0.11 2.20
CA HIS A 93 -23.82 0.04 1.65
C HIS A 93 -22.78 0.76 2.51
N LEU A 94 -23.21 1.76 3.28
CA LEU A 94 -22.36 2.54 4.16
C LEU A 94 -23.11 2.81 5.47
N PRO A 95 -23.03 1.91 6.45
CA PRO A 95 -23.66 2.09 7.74
C PRO A 95 -23.01 3.24 8.49
N GLN A 96 -23.78 3.93 9.33
CA GLN A 96 -23.30 5.06 10.11
C GLN A 96 -22.13 4.67 11.03
N GLU A 97 -22.14 3.45 11.57
CA GLU A 97 -21.03 2.90 12.37
C GLU A 97 -19.68 2.97 11.64
N THR A 98 -19.66 2.71 10.33
CA THR A 98 -18.42 2.78 9.54
C THR A 98 -17.93 4.22 9.37
N ILE A 99 -18.86 5.18 9.27
CA ILE A 99 -18.52 6.61 9.22
C ILE A 99 -17.94 7.04 10.57
N ASP A 100 -18.59 6.65 11.66
CA ASP A 100 -18.17 6.98 13.02
C ASP A 100 -16.76 6.42 13.32
N VAL A 101 -16.44 5.23 12.82
CA VAL A 101 -15.09 4.64 12.92
C VAL A 101 -14.05 5.43 12.11
N CYS A 102 -14.43 6.02 10.98
CA CYS A 102 -13.52 6.81 10.14
C CYS A 102 -13.28 8.23 10.69
N GLU A 103 -14.24 8.80 11.42
CA GLU A 103 -14.15 10.14 11.99
C GLU A 103 -13.44 10.19 13.36
N ALA A 104 -13.22 9.03 13.99
CA ALA A 104 -12.67 8.87 15.34
C ALA A 104 -11.14 8.91 15.41
#